data_AF-A0A8T5A4U3-F1
#
_entry.id   AF-A0A8T5A4U3-F1
#
_cell.length_a   1.000
_cell.length_b   1.000
_cell.length_c   1.000
_cell.angle_alpha   90.00
_cell.angle_beta   90.00
_cell.angle_gamma   90.00
#
_symmetry.space_group_name_H-M   'P 1'
#
loop_
_entity.id
_entity.type
_entity.pdbx_description
1 polymer ?
#
loop_
_entity_poly.entity_id
_entity_poly.type
_entity_poly.pdbx_seq_one_letter_code
_entity_poly.pdbx_strand_id
1 'polypeptide(L)'
;MRLRILADLELEAALLRVKREVLKALLDRGKISTDTFNLLNQRISEIEGAMVNLRNMIDGERKFWESVSSEGSKILESLLVDFRLLNLVGDIGDEEWLRVSKIIEMGLHPTKSQGRLSITKSKNSISAGANTQNRRGHNNATRRDRQAMHQDEHGLVSMSDSHCMNPWKPSCRRTDIKLSIYYNGQFLPICHECWKEISEKNIEWTR
;
A
#
# COMPACT_ATOMS: atom_id res chain seq x y z
N MET A 1 -5.24 6.84 -10.49
CA MET A 1 -4.19 7.81 -10.12
C MET A 1 -3.00 7.77 -11.09
N ARG A 2 -2.35 6.62 -11.32
CA ARG A 2 -1.19 6.49 -12.23
C ARG A 2 -1.42 6.94 -13.68
N LEU A 3 -2.55 6.54 -14.28
CA LEU A 3 -2.93 6.97 -15.64
C LEU A 3 -3.08 8.49 -15.75
N ARG A 4 -3.54 9.13 -14.67
CA ARG A 4 -3.69 10.59 -14.60
C ARG A 4 -2.32 11.29 -14.59
N ILE A 5 -1.38 10.78 -13.79
CA ILE A 5 -0.02 11.34 -13.71
C ILE A 5 0.71 11.24 -15.06
N LEU A 6 0.57 10.12 -15.78
CA LEU A 6 1.18 9.98 -17.11
C LEU A 6 0.56 10.95 -18.13
N ALA A 7 -0.77 11.11 -18.12
CA ALA A 7 -1.44 12.07 -18.98
C ALA A 7 -1.04 13.52 -18.68
N ASP A 8 -0.88 13.88 -17.40
CA ASP A 8 -0.43 15.20 -16.99
C ASP A 8 1.01 15.49 -17.46
N LEU A 9 1.91 14.49 -17.39
CA LEU A 9 3.27 14.60 -17.94
C LEU A 9 3.27 14.74 -19.46
N GLU A 10 2.40 14.04 -20.18
CA GLU A 10 2.30 14.18 -21.65
C GLU A 10 1.80 15.56 -22.05
N LEU A 11 0.82 16.11 -21.31
CA LEU A 11 0.32 17.46 -21.51
C LEU A 11 1.42 18.50 -21.29
N GLU A 12 2.17 18.40 -20.19
CA GLU A 12 3.25 19.35 -19.90
C GLU A 12 4.37 19.25 -20.94
N ALA A 13 4.66 18.05 -21.48
CA ALA A 13 5.67 17.88 -22.53
C ALA A 13 5.23 18.55 -23.83
N ALA A 14 3.94 18.47 -24.18
CA ALA A 14 3.38 19.20 -25.31
C ALA A 14 3.47 20.72 -25.12
N LEU A 15 3.20 21.20 -23.90
CA LEU A 15 3.30 22.63 -23.57
C LEU A 15 4.73 23.15 -23.69
N LEU A 16 5.72 22.39 -23.22
CA LEU A 16 7.14 22.76 -23.34
C LEU A 16 7.60 22.87 -24.80
N ARG A 17 7.11 21.98 -25.68
CA ARG A 17 7.34 22.08 -27.13
C ARG A 17 6.80 23.38 -27.70
N VAL A 18 5.54 23.73 -27.37
CA VAL A 18 4.94 25.00 -27.82
C VAL A 18 5.72 26.20 -27.28
N LYS A 19 6.11 26.20 -26.00
CA LYS A 19 6.94 27.26 -25.41
C LYS A 19 8.26 27.44 -26.16
N ARG A 20 8.90 26.35 -26.59
CA ARG A 20 10.14 26.39 -27.37
C ARG A 20 9.95 27.03 -28.74
N GLU A 21 8.87 26.70 -29.44
CA GLU A 21 8.54 27.31 -30.74
C GLU A 21 8.27 28.81 -30.62
N VAL A 22 7.54 29.24 -29.58
CA VAL A 22 7.31 30.67 -29.30
C VAL A 22 8.63 31.38 -28.99
N LEU A 23 9.50 30.75 -28.19
CA LEU A 23 10.82 31.30 -27.86
C LEU A 23 11.66 31.52 -29.12
N LYS A 24 11.63 30.55 -30.04
CA LYS A 24 12.30 30.63 -31.34
C LYS A 24 11.74 31.76 -32.20
N ALA A 25 10.42 31.87 -32.30
CA ALA A 25 9.78 32.94 -33.06
C ALA A 25 10.11 34.34 -32.50
N LEU A 26 10.30 34.48 -31.19
CA LEU A 26 10.74 35.74 -30.58
C LEU A 26 12.19 36.09 -30.94
N LEU A 27 13.06 35.08 -30.99
CA LEU A 27 14.45 35.25 -31.43
C LEU A 27 14.52 35.70 -32.89
N ASP A 28 13.79 35.01 -33.78
CA ASP A 28 13.76 35.31 -35.22
C ASP A 28 13.25 36.72 -35.52
N ARG A 29 12.34 37.24 -34.67
CA ARG A 29 11.82 38.62 -34.75
C ARG A 29 12.72 39.65 -34.10
N GLY A 30 13.88 39.25 -33.56
CA GLY A 30 14.82 40.12 -32.84
C GLY A 30 14.24 40.70 -31.54
N LYS A 31 13.21 40.07 -30.96
CA LYS A 31 12.58 40.55 -29.70
C LYS A 31 13.34 40.11 -28.46
N ILE A 32 14.17 39.08 -28.58
CA ILE A 32 15.07 38.60 -27.54
C ILE A 32 16.47 38.39 -28.11
N SER A 33 17.49 38.48 -27.26
CA SER A 33 18.86 38.14 -27.65
C SER A 33 19.06 36.63 -27.73
N THR A 34 20.09 36.22 -28.47
CA THR A 34 20.54 34.82 -28.53
C THR A 34 20.86 34.27 -27.14
N ASP A 35 21.50 35.06 -26.27
CA ASP A 35 21.83 34.63 -24.91
C ASP A 35 20.58 34.35 -24.07
N THR A 36 19.55 35.20 -24.20
CA THR A 36 18.27 35.00 -23.52
C THR A 36 17.56 33.75 -24.03
N PHE A 37 17.58 33.52 -25.35
CA PHE A 37 17.05 32.29 -25.95
C PHE A 37 17.78 31.05 -25.41
N ASN A 38 19.11 31.06 -25.41
CA ASN A 38 19.92 29.93 -24.97
C ASN A 38 19.64 29.56 -23.51
N LEU A 39 19.59 30.56 -22.62
CA LEU A 39 19.29 30.35 -21.20
C LEU A 39 17.91 29.71 -21.00
N LEU A 40 16.88 30.22 -21.67
CA LEU A 40 15.52 29.70 -21.52
C LEU A 40 15.35 28.32 -22.18
N ASN A 41 15.97 28.10 -23.34
CA ASN A 41 15.95 26.80 -24.03
C ASN A 41 16.71 25.72 -23.25
N GLN A 42 17.80 26.09 -22.58
CA GLN A 42 18.49 25.20 -21.64
C GLN A 42 17.56 24.81 -20.49
N ARG A 43 16.87 25.77 -19.87
CA ARG A 43 15.92 25.48 -18.79
C ARG A 43 14.75 24.59 -19.24
N ILE A 44 14.24 24.79 -20.45
CA ILE A 44 13.22 23.88 -21.04
C ILE A 44 13.80 22.47 -21.18
N SER A 45 15.05 22.35 -21.64
CA SER A 45 15.73 21.05 -21.80
C SER A 45 15.96 20.34 -20.46
N GLU A 46 16.30 21.06 -19.40
CA GLU A 46 16.42 20.53 -18.03
C GLU A 46 15.08 19.96 -17.53
N ILE A 47 13.98 20.69 -17.73
CA ILE A 47 12.63 20.24 -17.35
C ILE A 47 12.24 18.99 -18.14
N GLU A 48 12.46 18.98 -19.46
CA GLU A 48 12.19 17.80 -20.29
C GLU A 48 12.99 16.57 -19.82
N GLY A 49 14.26 16.76 -19.46
CA GLY A 49 15.10 15.70 -18.89
C GLY A 49 14.52 15.14 -17.60
N ALA A 50 14.10 16.02 -16.67
CA ALA A 50 13.45 15.60 -15.43
C ALA A 50 12.14 14.84 -15.70
N MET A 51 11.34 15.27 -16.67
CA MET A 51 10.10 14.59 -17.04
C MET A 51 10.34 13.20 -17.62
N VAL A 52 11.35 13.03 -18.47
CA VAL A 52 11.75 11.70 -18.99
C VAL A 52 12.19 10.79 -17.86
N ASN A 53 12.97 11.29 -16.91
CA ASN A 53 13.39 10.51 -15.73
C ASN A 53 12.19 10.06 -14.89
N LEU A 54 11.24 10.95 -14.63
CA LEU A 54 10.00 10.61 -13.91
C LEU A 54 9.19 9.55 -14.65
N ARG A 55 9.04 9.69 -15.97
CA ARG A 55 8.35 8.70 -16.81
C ARG A 55 9.01 7.33 -16.71
N ASN A 56 10.33 7.28 -16.80
CA ASN A 56 11.09 6.03 -16.71
C ASN A 56 10.96 5.38 -15.33
N MET A 57 10.95 6.18 -14.25
CA MET A 57 10.73 5.67 -12.89
C MET A 57 9.31 5.10 -12.73
N ILE A 58 8.28 5.81 -13.22
CA ILE A 58 6.90 5.31 -13.20
C ILE A 58 6.78 4.02 -14.03
N ASP A 59 7.47 3.90 -15.15
CA ASP A 59 7.46 2.67 -15.95
C ASP A 59 8.23 1.53 -15.26
N GLY A 60 9.36 1.83 -14.63
CA GLY A 60 10.14 0.86 -13.85
C GLY A 60 9.34 0.28 -12.69
N GLU A 61 8.65 1.12 -11.92
CA GLU A 61 7.73 0.66 -10.87
C GLU A 61 6.62 -0.23 -11.44
N ARG A 62 6.16 0.01 -12.68
CA ARG A 62 5.07 -0.76 -13.28
C ARG A 62 5.54 -2.19 -13.52
N LYS A 63 6.66 -2.32 -14.22
CA LYS A 63 7.29 -3.59 -14.54
C LYS A 63 7.66 -4.36 -13.27
N PHE A 64 8.15 -3.66 -12.25
CA PHE A 64 8.40 -4.25 -10.94
C PHE A 64 7.15 -4.88 -10.33
N TRP A 65 6.05 -4.12 -10.22
CA TRP A 65 4.80 -4.65 -9.64
C TRP A 65 4.14 -5.74 -10.50
N GLU A 66 4.25 -5.65 -11.83
CA GLU A 66 3.82 -6.71 -12.75
C GLU A 66 4.60 -8.01 -12.50
N SER A 67 5.92 -7.92 -12.29
CA SER A 67 6.76 -9.07 -11.93
C SER A 67 6.38 -9.66 -10.58
N VAL A 68 6.22 -8.83 -9.55
CA VAL A 68 5.84 -9.28 -8.19
C VAL A 68 4.47 -9.95 -8.22
N SER A 69 3.49 -9.35 -8.92
CA SER A 69 2.15 -9.92 -9.05
C SER A 69 2.16 -11.24 -9.82
N SER A 70 2.97 -11.35 -10.87
CA SER A 70 3.12 -12.59 -11.64
C SER A 70 3.70 -13.71 -10.79
N GLU A 71 4.75 -13.43 -10.01
CA GLU A 71 5.37 -14.44 -9.17
C GLU A 71 4.43 -14.88 -8.04
N GLY A 72 3.74 -13.93 -7.40
CA GLY A 72 2.71 -14.26 -6.42
C GLY A 72 1.60 -15.13 -7.00
N SER A 73 1.19 -14.90 -8.26
CA SER A 73 0.18 -15.72 -8.94
C SER A 73 0.63 -17.17 -9.10
N LYS A 74 1.90 -17.41 -9.47
CA LYS A 74 2.43 -18.79 -9.57
C LYS A 74 2.42 -19.52 -8.24
N ILE A 75 2.73 -18.83 -7.15
CA ILE A 75 2.69 -19.42 -5.80
C ILE A 75 1.26 -19.84 -5.46
N LEU A 76 0.28 -18.97 -5.71
CA LEU A 76 -1.12 -19.27 -5.48
C LEU A 76 -1.64 -20.41 -6.37
N GLU A 77 -1.24 -20.45 -7.65
CA GLU A 77 -1.54 -21.57 -8.56
C GLU A 77 -0.96 -22.89 -8.04
N SER A 78 0.31 -22.88 -7.60
CA SER A 78 0.95 -24.06 -7.00
C SER A 78 0.18 -24.54 -5.77
N LEU A 79 -0.19 -23.63 -4.87
CA LEU A 79 -0.95 -23.97 -3.68
C LEU A 79 -2.32 -24.57 -4.04
N LEU A 80 -3.04 -24.02 -5.03
CA LEU A 80 -4.29 -24.62 -5.49
C LEU A 80 -4.10 -26.06 -5.96
N VAL A 81 -3.04 -26.34 -6.71
CA VAL A 81 -2.73 -27.69 -7.17
C VAL A 81 -2.44 -28.62 -5.99
N ASP A 82 -1.63 -28.19 -5.02
CA ASP A 82 -1.29 -28.97 -3.84
C ASP A 82 -2.53 -29.29 -2.99
N PHE A 83 -3.37 -28.29 -2.70
CA PHE A 83 -4.62 -28.50 -1.96
C PHE A 83 -5.60 -29.39 -2.73
N ARG A 84 -5.63 -29.28 -4.07
CA ARG A 84 -6.46 -30.18 -4.89
C ARG A 84 -5.97 -31.62 -4.79
N LEU A 85 -4.66 -31.84 -4.77
CA LEU A 85 -4.07 -33.17 -4.58
C LEU A 85 -4.44 -33.75 -3.22
N LEU A 86 -4.30 -32.98 -2.14
CA LEU A 86 -4.69 -33.42 -0.79
C LEU A 86 -6.17 -33.83 -0.72
N ASN A 87 -7.06 -33.08 -1.39
CA ASN A 87 -8.49 -33.44 -1.44
C ASN A 87 -8.70 -34.78 -2.17
N LEU A 88 -8.00 -35.00 -3.28
CA LEU A 88 -8.11 -36.24 -4.06
C LEU A 88 -7.55 -37.46 -3.33
N VAL A 89 -6.51 -37.27 -2.51
CA VAL A 89 -5.94 -38.32 -1.65
C VAL A 89 -6.81 -38.60 -0.43
N GLY A 90 -7.73 -37.68 -0.09
CA GLY A 90 -8.64 -37.79 1.05
C GLY A 90 -8.07 -37.21 2.35
N ASP A 91 -6.95 -36.49 2.27
CA ASP A 91 -6.31 -35.84 3.43
C ASP A 91 -7.08 -34.57 3.87
N ILE A 92 -7.83 -33.95 2.96
CA ILE A 92 -8.77 -32.86 3.27
C ILE A 92 -10.17 -33.15 2.71
N GLY A 93 -11.20 -32.72 3.42
CA GLY A 93 -12.60 -32.86 3.00
C GLY A 93 -13.02 -31.85 1.93
N ASP A 94 -14.15 -32.11 1.27
CA ASP A 94 -14.68 -31.23 0.20
C ASP A 94 -15.05 -29.82 0.70
N GLU A 95 -15.52 -29.69 1.94
CA GLU A 95 -15.85 -28.39 2.53
C GLU A 95 -14.59 -27.53 2.76
N GLU A 96 -13.52 -28.17 3.23
CA GLU A 96 -12.22 -27.51 3.46
C GLU A 96 -11.58 -27.10 2.14
N TRP A 97 -11.58 -28.01 1.15
CA TRP A 97 -11.15 -27.70 -0.22
C TRP A 97 -11.93 -26.51 -0.80
N LEU A 98 -13.26 -26.50 -0.69
CA LEU A 98 -14.10 -25.43 -1.21
C LEU A 98 -13.79 -24.08 -0.53
N ARG A 99 -13.50 -24.10 0.77
CA ARG A 99 -13.12 -22.90 1.52
C ARG A 99 -11.76 -22.37 1.06
N VAL A 100 -10.75 -23.22 0.98
CA VAL A 100 -9.37 -22.85 0.64
C VAL A 100 -9.27 -22.41 -0.83
N SER A 101 -9.86 -23.18 -1.75
CA SER A 101 -9.87 -22.83 -3.18
C SER A 101 -10.47 -21.46 -3.43
N LYS A 102 -11.61 -21.15 -2.81
CA LYS A 102 -12.25 -19.83 -2.93
C LYS A 102 -11.37 -18.68 -2.45
N ILE A 103 -10.64 -18.86 -1.34
CA ILE A 103 -9.72 -17.83 -0.82
C ILE A 103 -8.55 -17.61 -1.79
N ILE A 104 -7.97 -18.68 -2.32
CA ILE A 104 -6.83 -18.58 -3.22
C ILE A 104 -7.26 -18.01 -4.59
N GLU A 105 -8.41 -18.41 -5.11
CA GLU A 105 -8.99 -17.87 -6.35
C GLU A 105 -9.29 -16.37 -6.24
N MET A 106 -9.73 -15.89 -5.07
CA MET A 106 -9.86 -14.46 -4.81
C MET A 106 -8.53 -13.70 -4.90
N GLY A 107 -7.41 -14.36 -4.58
CA GLY A 107 -6.06 -13.80 -4.72
C GLY A 107 -5.50 -13.89 -6.15
N LEU A 108 -5.93 -14.88 -6.94
CA LEU A 108 -5.51 -15.10 -8.33
C LEU A 108 -6.19 -14.17 -9.33
N HIS A 109 -7.43 -13.77 -9.05
CA HIS A 109 -8.16 -12.84 -9.88
C HIS A 109 -8.07 -11.43 -9.27
N PRO A 110 -7.27 -10.51 -9.84
CA PRO A 110 -7.30 -9.13 -9.41
C PRO A 110 -8.71 -8.61 -9.63
N THR A 111 -9.46 -8.37 -8.56
CA THR A 111 -10.83 -7.89 -8.63
C THR A 111 -10.84 -6.56 -9.38
N LYS A 112 -11.27 -6.57 -10.65
CA LYS A 112 -11.55 -5.37 -11.43
C LYS A 112 -12.86 -4.74 -10.96
N SER A 113 -12.84 -3.95 -9.88
CA SER A 113 -13.87 -2.93 -9.51
C SER A 113 -13.64 -2.52 -8.04
N GLN A 114 -13.40 -1.26 -7.65
CA GLN A 114 -14.32 -0.11 -7.66
C GLN A 114 -15.73 -0.42 -7.12
N GLY A 115 -15.95 -0.14 -5.82
CA GLY A 115 -17.27 0.20 -5.29
C GLY A 115 -17.98 -0.86 -4.42
N ARG A 116 -18.11 -0.54 -3.13
CA ARG A 116 -19.14 -1.00 -2.18
C ARG A 116 -19.35 -2.52 -2.08
N LEU A 117 -18.66 -3.13 -1.12
CA LEU A 117 -19.27 -4.22 -0.35
C LEU A 117 -20.43 -3.63 0.46
N SER A 118 -21.63 -3.82 -0.09
CA SER A 118 -22.88 -3.57 0.59
C SER A 118 -23.04 -4.66 1.64
N ILE A 119 -22.90 -4.29 2.91
CA ILE A 119 -23.35 -5.11 4.03
C ILE A 119 -24.85 -5.32 3.83
N THR A 120 -25.25 -6.51 3.40
CA THR A 120 -26.65 -6.92 3.37
C THR A 120 -27.13 -6.98 4.81
N LYS A 121 -27.94 -5.99 5.17
CA LYS A 121 -28.68 -5.90 6.43
C LYS A 121 -29.49 -7.18 6.62
N SER A 122 -29.12 -7.98 7.62
CA SER A 122 -30.03 -8.96 8.20
C SER A 122 -31.23 -8.23 8.78
N LYS A 123 -32.39 -8.55 8.23
CA LYS A 123 -33.71 -8.20 8.75
C LYS A 123 -33.85 -8.86 10.12
N ASN A 124 -34.18 -8.10 11.16
CA ASN A 124 -35.01 -8.60 12.25
C ASN A 124 -36.05 -7.55 12.61
N SER A 125 -37.28 -8.01 12.53
CA SER A 125 -38.55 -7.32 12.67
C SER A 125 -38.80 -6.82 14.08
N ILE A 126 -39.35 -5.61 14.16
CA ILE A 126 -39.96 -5.03 15.36
C ILE A 126 -41.35 -5.63 15.52
N SER A 127 -41.65 -6.19 16.69
CA SER A 127 -43.01 -6.31 17.21
C SER A 127 -43.01 -5.88 18.68
N ALA A 128 -43.77 -4.83 18.97
CA ALA A 128 -44.01 -4.29 20.30
C ALA A 128 -45.04 -5.13 21.06
N GLY A 129 -44.91 -5.21 22.39
CA GLY A 129 -45.91 -5.79 23.28
C GLY A 129 -45.43 -5.86 24.73
N ALA A 130 -46.18 -5.26 25.64
CA ALA A 130 -45.77 -4.82 26.97
C ALA A 130 -45.86 -5.87 28.11
N ASN A 131 -45.23 -5.48 29.23
CA ASN A 131 -45.63 -5.70 30.64
C ASN A 131 -45.21 -7.01 31.36
N THR A 132 -44.43 -6.89 32.45
CA THR A 132 -44.90 -7.02 33.86
C THR A 132 -43.72 -7.22 34.84
N GLN A 133 -43.88 -6.62 36.03
CA GLN A 133 -43.04 -6.55 37.24
C GLN A 133 -42.56 -7.90 37.80
N ASN A 134 -41.38 -7.97 38.45
CA ASN A 134 -41.20 -7.88 39.93
C ASN A 134 -39.81 -8.36 40.45
N ARG A 135 -39.24 -7.53 41.33
CA ARG A 135 -38.59 -7.83 42.64
C ARG A 135 -37.27 -8.63 42.79
N ARG A 136 -36.32 -7.89 43.40
CA ARG A 136 -35.49 -8.15 44.61
C ARG A 136 -34.26 -9.06 44.48
N GLY A 137 -33.10 -8.49 44.83
CA GLY A 137 -31.90 -9.23 45.20
C GLY A 137 -30.65 -8.35 45.32
N HIS A 138 -30.44 -7.81 46.52
CA HIS A 138 -29.28 -7.07 47.01
C HIS A 138 -27.94 -7.85 46.87
N ASN A 139 -26.87 -7.24 46.34
CA ASN A 139 -25.68 -6.80 47.12
C ASN A 139 -24.37 -6.64 46.30
N ASN A 140 -23.80 -5.45 46.47
CA ASN A 140 -22.40 -5.08 46.73
C ASN A 140 -21.25 -5.45 45.78
N ALA A 141 -20.68 -4.36 45.25
CA ALA A 141 -19.26 -4.00 45.31
C ALA A 141 -18.26 -4.85 44.51
N THR A 142 -17.78 -4.29 43.41
CA THR A 142 -16.42 -3.74 43.34
C THR A 142 -16.24 -2.86 42.11
N ARG A 143 -15.29 -1.95 42.24
CA ARG A 143 -15.04 -0.75 41.44
C ARG A 143 -13.69 -0.94 40.76
N ARG A 144 -13.53 -0.40 39.54
CA ARG A 144 -12.29 -0.30 38.72
C ARG A 144 -11.93 -1.60 37.98
N ASP A 145 -11.41 -1.61 36.77
CA ASP A 145 -11.00 -0.57 35.84
C ASP A 145 -10.88 -1.25 34.45
N ARG A 146 -11.17 -0.48 33.40
CA ARG A 146 -10.50 -0.43 32.08
C ARG A 146 -10.14 -1.73 31.32
N GLN A 147 -10.77 -1.83 30.14
CA GLN A 147 -10.15 -2.06 28.82
C GLN A 147 -9.22 -3.29 28.65
N ALA A 148 -9.65 -4.26 27.83
CA ALA A 148 -8.97 -4.62 26.57
C ALA A 148 -9.71 -5.75 25.84
N MET A 149 -10.45 -5.38 24.80
CA MET A 149 -10.70 -6.22 23.62
C MET A 149 -9.47 -6.15 22.70
N HIS A 150 -9.43 -7.11 21.77
CA HIS A 150 -8.49 -7.29 20.65
C HIS A 150 -7.20 -8.05 20.96
N GLN A 151 -7.37 -9.35 21.19
CA GLN A 151 -6.50 -10.34 20.55
C GLN A 151 -6.89 -10.38 19.06
N ASP A 152 -6.09 -9.74 18.21
CA ASP A 152 -6.06 -10.08 16.79
C ASP A 152 -4.82 -10.95 16.55
N GLU A 153 -5.11 -12.19 16.22
CA GLU A 153 -4.20 -13.19 15.70
C GLU A 153 -3.72 -12.76 14.30
N HIS A 154 -2.50 -12.24 14.22
CA HIS A 154 -1.71 -12.33 12.99
C HIS A 154 -0.38 -12.98 13.33
N GLY A 155 -0.38 -14.31 13.24
CA GLY A 155 0.85 -15.08 13.19
C GLY A 155 1.60 -14.77 11.89
N LEU A 156 2.86 -14.39 12.03
CA LEU A 156 3.81 -14.41 10.93
C LEU A 156 5.14 -14.96 11.47
N VAL A 157 5.46 -16.18 11.01
CA VAL A 157 6.78 -16.78 10.85
C VAL A 157 7.70 -16.81 12.08
N SER A 158 7.99 -18.05 12.54
CA SER A 158 9.23 -18.37 13.23
C SER A 158 10.41 -18.14 12.27
N MET A 159 10.91 -16.90 12.21
CA MET A 159 12.23 -16.58 11.71
C MET A 159 13.03 -16.04 12.89
N SER A 160 14.09 -16.77 13.24
CA SER A 160 15.16 -16.38 14.14
C SER A 160 15.33 -14.86 14.32
N ASP A 161 15.14 -14.40 15.56
CA ASP A 161 15.53 -13.08 16.09
C ASP A 161 15.23 -11.87 15.19
N SER A 162 13.98 -11.69 14.74
CA SER A 162 13.54 -10.44 14.11
C SER A 162 13.50 -9.29 15.13
N HIS A 163 14.68 -8.73 15.42
CA HIS A 163 14.85 -7.56 16.27
C HIS A 163 14.96 -6.28 15.43
N CYS A 164 14.69 -5.15 16.07
CA CYS A 164 14.72 -3.84 15.44
C CYS A 164 16.09 -3.57 14.80
N MET A 165 16.08 -3.22 13.52
CA MET A 165 17.25 -2.83 12.74
C MET A 165 17.15 -1.37 12.31
N ASN A 166 16.84 -0.49 13.27
CA ASN A 166 16.72 0.95 13.02
C ASN A 166 18.07 1.55 12.53
N PRO A 167 18.16 2.08 11.30
CA PRO A 167 19.38 2.70 10.77
C PRO A 167 19.90 3.87 11.62
N TRP A 168 19.00 4.59 12.28
CA TRP A 168 19.32 5.74 13.13
C TRP A 168 19.59 5.34 14.60
N LYS A 169 19.37 4.07 14.96
CA LYS A 169 19.61 3.53 16.32
C LYS A 169 20.08 2.07 16.22
N PRO A 170 21.29 1.81 15.69
CA PRO A 170 21.76 0.46 15.32
C PRO A 170 22.00 -0.47 16.53
N SER A 171 22.05 0.08 17.75
CA SER A 171 22.14 -0.69 18.99
C SER A 171 20.79 -1.24 19.48
N CYS A 172 19.68 -0.84 18.86
CA CYS A 172 18.37 -1.38 19.22
C CYS A 172 18.32 -2.89 18.90
N ARG A 173 17.78 -3.69 19.82
CA ARG A 173 17.58 -5.14 19.69
C ARG A 173 16.20 -5.58 20.13
N ARG A 174 15.24 -4.65 20.21
CA ARG A 174 13.89 -4.99 20.65
C ARG A 174 13.13 -5.75 19.58
N THR A 175 12.29 -6.69 20.00
CA THR A 175 11.54 -7.60 19.12
C THR A 175 10.08 -7.17 18.92
N ASP A 176 9.64 -6.07 19.54
CA ASP A 176 8.31 -5.48 19.40
C ASP A 176 8.17 -4.69 18.07
N ILE A 177 8.36 -5.39 16.95
CA ILE A 177 8.34 -4.80 15.61
C ILE A 177 6.95 -4.23 15.30
N LYS A 178 6.89 -2.94 14.97
CA LYS A 178 5.66 -2.23 14.63
C LYS A 178 5.45 -2.07 13.13
N LEU A 179 6.53 -1.83 12.40
CA LEU A 179 6.54 -1.71 10.96
C LEU A 179 7.89 -2.10 10.40
N SER A 180 8.01 -2.14 9.07
CA SER A 180 9.28 -2.27 8.37
C SER A 180 9.43 -1.13 7.36
N ILE A 181 10.66 -0.65 7.18
CA ILE A 181 11.00 0.44 6.25
C ILE A 181 11.95 -0.07 5.17
N TYR A 182 11.98 0.63 4.03
CA TYR A 182 13.00 0.42 3.01
C TYR A 182 14.10 1.47 3.17
N TYR A 183 15.35 1.04 3.35
CA TYR A 183 16.50 1.92 3.53
C TYR A 183 17.74 1.30 2.89
N ASN A 184 18.46 2.07 2.07
CA ASN A 184 19.65 1.61 1.33
C ASN A 184 19.47 0.28 0.58
N GLY A 185 18.31 0.07 -0.04
CA GLY A 185 18.04 -1.16 -0.79
C GLY A 185 17.66 -2.37 0.07
N GLN A 186 17.46 -2.19 1.38
CA GLN A 186 17.13 -3.27 2.31
C GLN A 186 15.81 -2.98 3.05
N PHE A 187 15.06 -4.05 3.32
CA PHE A 187 13.85 -4.00 4.13
C PHE A 187 14.19 -4.27 5.59
N LEU A 188 14.01 -3.27 6.46
CA LEU A 188 14.48 -3.29 7.84
C LEU A 188 13.31 -3.23 8.83
N PRO A 189 13.23 -4.14 9.82
CA PRO A 189 12.20 -4.11 10.86
C PRO A 189 12.46 -2.99 11.88
N ILE A 190 11.41 -2.25 12.27
CA ILE A 190 11.47 -1.15 13.24
C ILE A 190 10.51 -1.42 14.39
N CYS A 191 11.02 -1.37 15.63
CA CYS A 191 10.18 -1.53 16.82
C CYS A 191 9.27 -0.33 17.08
N HIS A 192 8.25 -0.56 17.90
CA HIS A 192 7.27 0.45 18.29
C HIS A 192 7.91 1.73 18.85
N GLU A 193 8.90 1.63 19.74
CA GLU A 193 9.53 2.83 20.34
C GLU A 193 10.39 3.60 19.33
N CYS A 194 11.17 2.90 18.49
CA CYS A 194 11.91 3.55 17.41
C CYS A 194 10.96 4.24 16.43
N TRP A 195 9.84 3.60 16.08
CA TRP A 195 8.84 4.21 15.23
C TRP A 195 8.22 5.45 15.85
N LYS A 196 7.87 5.40 17.14
CA LYS A 196 7.34 6.55 17.87
C LYS A 196 8.31 7.74 17.81
N GLU A 197 9.58 7.52 18.15
CA GLU A 197 10.63 8.54 18.08
C GLU A 197 10.80 9.13 16.66
N ILE A 198 10.70 8.30 15.62
CA ILE A 198 10.80 8.75 14.22
C ILE A 198 9.58 9.56 13.82
N SER A 199 8.37 9.10 14.18
CA SER A 199 7.11 9.75 13.82
C SER A 199 6.91 11.13 14.45
N GLU A 200 7.60 11.38 15.57
CA GLU A 200 7.60 12.66 16.27
C GLU A 200 8.65 13.65 15.71
N LYS A 201 9.57 13.18 14.86
CA LYS A 201 10.59 14.02 14.22
C LYS A 201 10.18 14.37 12.80
N ASN A 202 10.38 15.64 12.43
CA ASN A 202 10.13 16.12 11.06
C ASN A 202 11.30 15.75 10.13
N ILE A 203 11.53 14.44 9.94
CA ILE A 203 12.55 13.92 9.04
C ILE A 203 11.92 13.78 7.66
N GLU A 204 12.20 14.74 6.79
CA GLU A 204 11.84 14.65 5.38
C GLU A 204 12.90 13.81 4.66
N TRP A 205 12.47 12.93 3.76
CA TRP A 205 13.38 12.18 2.90
C TRP A 205 14.04 13.15 1.91
N THR A 206 15.28 13.54 2.18
CA THR A 206 16.09 14.27 1.20
C THR A 206 16.46 13.33 0.06
N ARG A 207 16.07 13.71 -1.15
CA ARG A 207 16.45 13.05 -2.41
C ARG A 207 17.90 13.35 -2.78
#